data_AF-G5J2Y3-F1
#
_entry.id   AF-G5J2Y3-F1
#
_cell.length_a   1.000
_cell.length_b   1.000
_cell.length_c   1.000
_cell.angle_alpha   90.00
_cell.angle_beta   90.00
_cell.angle_gamma   90.00
#
_symmetry.space_group_name_H-M   'P 1'
#
loop_
_entity.id
_entity.type
_entity.pdbx_description
1 polymer ?
#
loop_
_entity_poly.entity_id
_entity_poly.type
_entity_poly.pdbx_seq_one_letter_code
_entity_poly.pdbx_strand_id
1 'polypeptide(L)'
;MYQRLIGIESKIEYHPFLEDWGNEYQSLLRRALNDRQKGISETEIEKSYQKKYNIQWAWADSLATNASSVFEQLTTAKQNQIELLETDVKSGFMKVGENLEALDNAYCNPTHSSTRNFKKKLLGVKSKLERLVRYWDGEVYG
;
A
#
# COMPACT_ATOMS: atom_id res chain seq x y z
N MET A 1 14.51 -9.94 57.37
CA MET A 1 13.63 -8.75 57.30
C MET A 1 13.57 -8.36 55.82
N TYR A 2 12.49 -8.72 55.11
CA TYR A 2 12.39 -8.45 53.67
C TYR A 2 11.83 -7.05 53.44
N GLN A 3 12.62 -6.18 52.81
CA GLN A 3 12.24 -4.83 52.42
C GLN A 3 11.35 -4.94 51.17
N ARG A 4 10.06 -4.60 51.27
CA ARG A 4 9.18 -4.52 50.11
C ARG A 4 9.59 -3.32 49.25
N LEU A 5 10.01 -3.58 48.02
CA LEU A 5 10.15 -2.57 46.97
C LEU A 5 8.73 -2.13 46.57
N ILE A 6 8.24 -1.07 47.21
CA ILE A 6 7.01 -0.40 46.79
C ILE A 6 7.38 0.39 45.53
N GLY A 7 6.88 -0.04 44.38
CA GLY A 7 7.01 0.73 43.14
C GLY A 7 6.40 2.11 43.37
N ILE A 8 7.16 3.16 43.05
CA ILE A 8 6.63 4.52 43.01
C ILE A 8 5.75 4.60 41.75
N GLU A 9 4.49 4.17 41.86
CA GLU A 9 3.48 4.50 40.87
C GLU A 9 3.17 5.98 41.02
N SER A 10 3.88 6.83 40.28
CA SER A 10 3.49 8.23 40.14
C SER A 10 2.16 8.25 39.39
N LYS A 11 1.07 8.54 40.12
CA LYS A 11 -0.17 8.99 39.48
C LYS A 11 0.17 10.27 38.74
N ILE A 12 0.29 10.20 37.42
CA ILE A 12 0.39 11.38 36.57
C ILE A 12 -0.92 12.14 36.80
N GLU A 13 -0.83 13.34 37.38
CA GLU A 13 -2.01 14.19 37.55
C GLU A 13 -2.65 14.43 36.19
N TYR A 14 -3.98 14.30 36.12
CA TYR A 14 -4.73 14.59 34.91
C TYR A 14 -4.46 16.03 34.51
N HIS A 15 -3.84 16.21 33.35
CA HIS A 15 -3.48 17.52 32.81
C HIS A 15 -4.32 17.76 31.55
N PRO A 16 -5.15 18.83 31.50
CA PRO A 16 -6.02 19.15 30.35
C PRO A 16 -5.28 19.17 29.00
N PHE A 17 -4.00 19.57 29.03
CA PHE A 17 -3.09 19.48 27.89
C PHE A 17 -3.11 18.14 27.14
N LEU A 18 -3.22 16.99 27.82
CA LEU A 18 -3.18 15.69 27.12
C LEU A 18 -4.44 15.43 26.28
N GLU A 19 -5.58 15.99 26.68
CA GLU A 19 -6.84 15.87 25.96
C GLU A 19 -6.85 16.81 24.74
N ASP A 20 -6.41 18.05 24.94
CA ASP A 20 -6.22 19.04 23.87
C ASP A 20 -5.16 18.58 22.86
N TRP A 21 -4.03 18.07 23.36
CA TRP A 21 -2.97 17.52 22.54
C TRP A 21 -3.42 16.28 21.78
N GLY A 22 -4.19 15.38 22.40
CA GLY A 22 -4.78 14.23 21.72
C GLY A 22 -5.67 14.63 20.53
N ASN A 23 -6.44 15.71 20.69
CA ASN A 23 -7.27 16.26 19.62
C ASN A 23 -6.45 16.83 18.46
N GLU A 24 -5.36 17.54 18.76
CA GLU A 24 -4.50 18.15 17.73
C GLU A 24 -3.51 17.16 17.10
N TYR A 25 -3.09 16.13 17.84
CA TYR A 25 -2.04 15.21 17.45
C TYR A 25 -2.29 14.56 16.09
N GLN A 26 -3.50 14.07 15.86
CA GLN A 26 -3.85 13.44 14.58
C GLN A 26 -3.80 14.42 13.41
N SER A 27 -4.21 15.67 13.64
CA SER A 27 -4.08 16.71 12.61
C SER A 27 -2.62 17.05 12.33
N LEU A 28 -1.78 17.12 13.36
CA LEU A 28 -0.35 17.39 13.21
C LEU A 28 0.37 16.23 12.54
N LEU A 29 0.04 14.99 12.91
CA LEU A 29 0.58 13.78 12.29
C LEU A 29 0.24 13.73 10.80
N ARG A 30 -1.00 14.07 10.42
CA ARG A 30 -1.40 14.15 9.01
C ARG A 30 -0.59 15.20 8.24
N ARG A 31 -0.30 16.34 8.87
CA ARG A 31 0.56 17.38 8.25
C ARG A 31 1.99 16.89 8.11
N ALA A 32 2.55 16.26 9.14
CA ALA A 32 3.89 15.69 9.11
C ALA A 32 4.01 14.60 8.02
N LEU A 33 2.99 13.76 7.86
CA LEU A 33 2.94 12.78 6.78
C LEU A 33 2.92 13.45 5.39
N ASN A 34 2.12 14.50 5.19
CA ASN A 34 2.11 15.24 3.92
C ASN A 34 3.47 15.90 3.63
N ASP A 35 4.14 16.41 4.67
CA ASP A 35 5.48 16.99 4.55
C ASP A 35 6.53 15.92 4.22
N ARG A 36 6.42 14.71 4.81
CA ARG A 36 7.23 13.55 4.40
C ARG A 36 7.00 13.18 2.95
N GLN A 37 5.74 13.14 2.49
CA GLN A 37 5.40 12.85 1.09
C GLN A 37 5.96 13.89 0.10
N LYS A 38 6.23 15.12 0.55
CA LYS A 38 6.91 16.16 -0.23
C LYS A 38 8.44 16.06 -0.21
N GLY A 39 9.00 15.08 0.51
CA GLY A 39 10.43 14.84 0.57
C GLY A 39 11.16 15.53 1.74
N ILE A 40 10.43 16.11 2.70
CA ILE A 40 11.06 16.68 3.91
C ILE A 40 11.57 15.54 4.77
N SER A 41 12.77 15.68 5.35
CA SER A 41 13.36 14.64 6.20
C SER A 41 12.72 14.63 7.60
N GLU A 42 12.84 13.50 8.30
CA GLU A 42 12.33 13.36 9.67
C GLU A 42 12.90 14.41 10.62
N THR A 43 14.21 14.63 10.56
CA THR A 43 14.91 15.60 11.41
C THR A 43 14.51 17.05 11.11
N GLU A 44 14.18 17.37 9.86
CA GLU A 44 13.64 18.68 9.49
C GLU A 44 12.19 18.85 9.96
N ILE A 45 11.36 17.81 9.89
CA ILE A 45 10.00 17.82 10.44
C ILE A 45 10.05 18.03 11.94
N GLU A 46 10.84 17.26 12.68
CA GLU A 46 11.02 17.41 14.13
C GLU A 46 11.36 18.87 14.49
N LYS A 47 12.45 19.41 13.94
CA LYS A 47 12.91 20.78 14.25
C LYS A 47 11.91 21.85 13.84
N SER A 48 11.27 21.70 12.67
CA SER A 48 10.30 22.69 12.19
C SER A 48 8.99 22.64 12.97
N TYR A 49 8.52 21.47 13.38
CA TYR A 49 7.28 21.30 14.15
C TYR A 49 7.47 21.76 15.59
N GLN A 50 8.62 21.48 16.19
CA GLN A 50 9.00 22.04 17.49
C GLN A 50 8.85 23.56 17.51
N LYS A 51 9.43 24.25 16.52
CA LYS A 51 9.37 25.71 16.41
C LYS A 51 7.98 26.23 16.02
N LYS A 52 7.32 25.58 15.06
CA LYS A 52 6.06 26.07 14.47
C LYS A 52 4.87 25.93 15.42
N TYR A 53 4.80 24.83 16.14
CA TYR A 53 3.70 24.54 17.06
C TYR A 53 4.07 24.78 18.52
N ASN A 54 5.32 25.20 18.80
CA ASN A 54 5.83 25.46 20.14
C ASN A 54 5.63 24.26 21.09
N ILE A 55 6.02 23.07 20.61
CA ILE A 55 5.86 21.81 21.32
C ILE A 55 7.22 21.32 21.84
N GLN A 56 7.21 20.47 22.87
CA GLN A 56 8.44 19.87 23.37
C GLN A 56 9.06 18.94 22.33
N TRP A 57 10.39 18.79 22.41
CA TRP A 57 11.16 17.94 21.49
C TRP A 57 10.57 16.53 21.38
N ALA A 58 10.27 15.87 22.50
CA ALA A 58 9.73 14.50 22.50
C ALA A 58 8.41 14.34 21.72
N TRP A 59 7.56 15.38 21.70
CA TRP A 59 6.33 15.38 20.94
C TRP A 59 6.56 15.60 19.44
N ALA A 60 7.49 16.50 19.10
CA ALA A 60 7.89 16.73 17.72
C ALA A 60 8.58 15.51 17.11
N ASP A 61 9.46 14.87 17.87
CA ASP A 61 10.15 13.63 17.55
C ASP A 61 9.14 12.50 17.30
N SER A 62 8.21 12.27 18.24
CA SER A 62 7.13 11.30 18.07
C SER A 62 6.30 11.51 16.79
N LEU A 63 5.94 12.76 16.48
CA LEU A 63 5.20 13.09 15.25
C LEU A 63 6.02 12.78 13.99
N ALA A 64 7.31 13.15 13.99
CA ALA A 64 8.21 12.95 12.86
C ALA A 64 8.45 11.46 12.61
N THR A 65 8.76 10.69 13.65
CA THR A 65 8.97 9.24 13.57
C THR A 65 7.71 8.50 13.14
N ASN A 66 6.55 8.84 13.69
CA ASN A 66 5.29 8.21 13.28
C ASN A 66 4.94 8.53 11.82
N ALA A 67 5.14 9.78 11.38
CA ALA A 67 4.95 10.17 9.99
C ALA A 67 5.90 9.42 9.04
N SER A 68 7.18 9.28 9.40
CA SER A 68 8.15 8.48 8.66
C SER A 68 7.73 7.02 8.56
N SER A 69 7.35 6.40 9.67
CA SER A 69 6.93 4.99 9.69
C SER A 69 5.71 4.75 8.81
N VAL A 70 4.70 5.62 8.89
CA VAL A 70 3.51 5.53 8.02
C VAL A 70 3.88 5.75 6.56
N PHE A 71 4.78 6.70 6.26
CA PHE A 71 5.24 6.93 4.90
C PHE A 71 5.98 5.72 4.32
N GLU A 72 6.85 5.07 5.10
CA GLU A 72 7.55 3.84 4.70
C GLU A 72 6.56 2.71 4.45
N GLN A 73 5.60 2.49 5.35
CA GLN A 73 4.55 1.48 5.18
C GLN A 73 3.74 1.72 3.89
N LEU A 74 3.34 2.96 3.61
CA LEU A 74 2.62 3.32 2.39
C LEU A 74 3.48 3.08 1.14
N THR A 75 4.77 3.38 1.22
CA THR A 75 5.71 3.18 0.11
C THR A 75 5.88 1.69 -0.18
N THR A 76 6.09 0.86 0.85
CA THR A 76 6.15 -0.60 0.73
C THR A 76 4.83 -1.17 0.22
N ALA A 77 3.69 -0.74 0.73
CA ALA A 77 2.38 -1.20 0.27
C ALA A 77 2.15 -0.88 -1.21
N LYS A 78 2.56 0.32 -1.66
CA LYS A 78 2.52 0.69 -3.08
C LYS A 78 3.41 -0.21 -3.93
N GLN A 79 4.63 -0.49 -3.49
CA GLN A 79 5.55 -1.38 -4.20
C GLN A 79 4.99 -2.79 -4.32
N ASN A 80 4.48 -3.35 -3.22
CA ASN A 80 3.85 -4.68 -3.21
C ASN A 80 2.65 -4.74 -4.16
N GLN A 81 1.85 -3.67 -4.23
CA GLN A 81 0.71 -3.60 -5.14
C GLN A 81 1.15 -3.60 -6.60
N ILE A 82 2.23 -2.89 -6.94
CA ILE A 82 2.81 -2.89 -8.28
C ILE A 82 3.27 -4.30 -8.65
N GLU A 83 4.02 -4.98 -7.77
CA GLU A 83 4.53 -6.34 -7.99
C GLU A 83 3.40 -7.37 -8.17
N LEU A 84 2.33 -7.24 -7.39
CA LEU A 84 1.14 -8.09 -7.52
C LEU A 84 0.47 -7.90 -8.89
N LEU A 85 0.28 -6.64 -9.31
CA LEU A 85 -0.29 -6.32 -10.62
C LEU A 85 0.58 -6.84 -11.77
N GLU A 86 1.90 -6.67 -11.69
CA GLU A 86 2.83 -7.20 -12.69
C GLU A 86 2.74 -8.72 -12.79
N THR A 87 2.67 -9.41 -11.66
CA THR A 87 2.56 -10.87 -11.59
C THR A 87 1.23 -11.35 -12.19
N ASP A 88 0.13 -10.67 -11.86
CA ASP A 88 -1.19 -10.98 -12.38
C ASP A 88 -1.26 -10.80 -13.90
N VAL A 89 -0.70 -9.71 -14.42
CA VAL A 89 -0.65 -9.45 -15.87
C VAL A 89 0.21 -10.50 -16.58
N LYS A 90 1.42 -10.79 -16.08
CA LYS A 90 2.30 -11.83 -16.63
C LYS A 90 1.62 -13.20 -16.65
N SER A 91 1.02 -13.61 -15.54
CA SER A 91 0.29 -14.89 -15.45
C SER A 91 -0.94 -14.94 -16.37
N GLY A 92 -1.62 -13.80 -16.55
CA GLY A 92 -2.71 -13.64 -17.49
C GLY A 92 -2.28 -13.90 -18.94
N PHE A 93 -1.17 -13.30 -19.37
CA PHE A 93 -0.62 -13.51 -20.71
C PHE A 93 -0.15 -14.96 -20.93
N MET A 94 0.52 -15.57 -19.95
CA MET A 94 0.90 -16.99 -20.03
C MET A 94 -0.31 -17.90 -20.24
N LYS A 95 -1.38 -17.71 -19.44
CA LYS A 95 -2.63 -18.47 -19.60
C LYS A 95 -3.30 -18.24 -20.95
N VAL A 96 -3.21 -17.04 -21.52
CA VAL A 96 -3.72 -16.78 -22.87
C VAL A 96 -2.91 -17.57 -23.91
N GLY A 97 -1.59 -17.61 -23.78
CA GLY A 97 -0.69 -18.42 -24.61
C GLY A 97 -1.05 -19.91 -24.57
N GLU A 98 -1.14 -20.50 -23.38
CA GLU A 98 -1.53 -21.91 -23.19
C GLU A 98 -2.90 -22.23 -23.83
N ASN A 99 -3.86 -21.32 -23.68
CA ASN A 99 -5.19 -21.49 -24.30
C ASN A 99 -5.13 -21.40 -25.83
N LEU A 100 -4.27 -20.54 -26.38
CA LEU A 100 -4.06 -20.46 -27.83
C LEU A 100 -3.41 -21.72 -28.37
N GLU A 101 -2.38 -22.24 -27.70
CA GLU A 101 -1.75 -23.52 -28.07
C GLU A 101 -2.74 -24.68 -28.03
N ALA A 102 -3.59 -24.74 -26.99
CA ALA A 102 -4.64 -25.76 -26.90
C ALA A 102 -5.67 -25.64 -28.03
N LEU A 103 -6.02 -24.41 -28.44
CA LEU A 103 -6.92 -24.18 -29.57
C LEU A 103 -6.24 -24.51 -30.91
N ASP A 104 -4.96 -24.17 -31.09
CA ASP A 104 -4.21 -24.48 -32.29
C ASP A 104 -4.08 -26.00 -32.48
N ASN A 105 -3.74 -26.73 -31.41
CA ASN A 105 -3.73 -28.20 -31.41
C ASN A 105 -5.11 -28.79 -31.73
N ALA A 106 -6.19 -28.21 -31.19
CA ALA A 106 -7.55 -28.64 -31.47
C ALA A 106 -7.99 -28.37 -32.93
N TYR A 107 -7.40 -27.36 -33.56
CA TYR A 107 -7.61 -27.03 -34.97
C TYR A 107 -6.83 -27.97 -35.89
N CYS A 108 -5.55 -28.22 -35.59
CA CYS A 108 -4.67 -29.12 -36.34
C CYS A 108 -5.11 -30.59 -36.23
N ASN A 109 -5.63 -31.02 -35.08
CA ASN A 109 -6.13 -32.37 -34.84
C ASN A 109 -7.62 -32.35 -34.39
N PRO A 110 -8.56 -32.13 -35.33
CA PRO A 110 -9.96 -31.92 -34.99
C PRO A 110 -10.64 -33.22 -34.56
N THR A 111 -11.24 -33.18 -33.37
CA THR A 111 -12.19 -34.19 -32.89
C THR A 111 -13.51 -33.48 -32.59
N HIS A 112 -14.62 -34.23 -32.54
CA HIS A 112 -15.93 -33.65 -32.18
C HIS A 112 -15.90 -32.95 -30.80
N SER A 113 -15.10 -33.48 -29.86
CA SER A 113 -14.91 -32.88 -28.54
C SER A 113 -14.05 -31.60 -28.59
N SER A 114 -12.94 -31.61 -29.34
CA SER A 114 -12.00 -30.48 -29.39
C SER A 114 -12.57 -29.26 -30.13
N THR A 115 -13.34 -29.51 -31.20
CA THR A 115 -13.99 -28.47 -32.02
C THR A 115 -15.30 -27.94 -31.43
N ARG A 116 -15.86 -28.62 -30.42
CA ARG A 116 -17.08 -28.16 -29.74
C ARG A 116 -16.89 -26.75 -29.18
N ASN A 117 -17.76 -25.84 -29.61
CA ASN A 117 -17.74 -24.42 -29.22
C ASN A 117 -16.40 -23.70 -29.50
N PHE A 118 -15.61 -24.17 -30.47
CA PHE A 118 -14.29 -23.61 -30.79
C PHE A 118 -14.31 -22.09 -30.98
N LYS A 119 -15.24 -21.59 -31.80
CA LYS A 119 -15.45 -20.15 -32.03
C LYS A 119 -15.72 -19.38 -30.73
N LYS A 120 -16.50 -19.94 -29.81
CA LYS A 120 -16.80 -19.32 -28.51
C LYS A 120 -15.56 -19.28 -27.62
N LYS A 121 -14.75 -20.35 -27.61
CA LYS A 121 -13.47 -20.39 -26.89
C LYS A 121 -12.50 -19.35 -27.44
N LEU A 122 -12.36 -19.25 -28.76
CA LEU A 122 -11.51 -18.25 -29.43
C LEU A 122 -11.92 -16.81 -29.08
N LEU A 123 -13.22 -16.50 -29.14
CA LEU A 123 -13.74 -15.20 -28.74
C LEU A 123 -13.46 -14.88 -27.26
N GLY A 124 -13.57 -15.90 -26.39
CA GLY A 124 -13.22 -15.77 -24.97
C GLY A 124 -11.73 -15.45 -24.76
N VAL A 125 -10.84 -16.08 -25.51
CA VAL A 125 -9.40 -15.80 -25.46
C VAL A 125 -9.09 -14.39 -25.99
N LYS A 126 -9.71 -14.00 -27.12
CA LYS A 126 -9.59 -12.64 -27.68
C LYS A 126 -10.01 -11.57 -26.67
N SER A 127 -11.17 -11.73 -26.04
CA SER A 127 -11.66 -10.78 -25.03
C SER A 127 -10.74 -10.68 -23.81
N LYS A 128 -10.17 -11.80 -23.35
CA LYS A 128 -9.18 -11.81 -22.26
C LYS A 128 -7.89 -11.07 -22.67
N LEU A 129 -7.40 -11.29 -23.88
CA LEU A 129 -6.22 -10.61 -24.40
C LEU A 129 -6.45 -9.09 -24.50
N GLU A 130 -7.56 -8.65 -25.09
CA GLU A 130 -7.93 -7.23 -25.19
C GLU A 130 -8.07 -6.56 -23.82
N ARG A 131 -8.50 -7.30 -22.79
CA ARG A 131 -8.54 -6.79 -21.42
C ARG A 131 -7.13 -6.64 -20.83
N LEU A 132 -6.24 -7.62 -21.03
CA LEU A 132 -4.85 -7.57 -20.55
C LEU A 132 -4.05 -6.46 -21.23
N VAL A 133 -4.23 -6.25 -22.54
CA VAL A 133 -3.59 -5.15 -23.28
C VAL A 133 -4.01 -3.80 -22.71
N ARG A 134 -5.30 -3.59 -22.47
CA ARG A 134 -5.77 -2.34 -21.82
C ARG A 134 -5.22 -2.13 -20.41
N TYR A 135 -5.00 -3.21 -19.64
CA TYR A 135 -4.33 -3.10 -18.35
C TYR A 135 -2.85 -2.75 -18.48
N TRP A 136 -2.17 -3.32 -19.48
CA TRP A 136 -0.77 -3.05 -19.78
C TRP A 136 -0.54 -1.61 -20.25
N ASP A 137 -1.42 -1.10 -21.10
CA ASP A 137 -1.36 0.27 -21.65
C ASP A 137 -1.85 1.33 -20.65
N GLY A 138 -2.31 0.92 -19.46
CA GLY A 138 -2.75 1.83 -18.40
C GLY A 138 -4.12 2.48 -18.62
N GLU A 139 -4.86 2.11 -19.68
CA GLU A 139 -6.13 2.74 -20.07
C GLU A 139 -7.28 2.53 -19.06
N VAL A 140 -7.15 1.57 -18.15
CA VAL A 140 -8.20 1.22 -17.16
C VAL A 140 -8.03 1.95 -15.83
N TYR A 141 -6.90 2.65 -15.61
CA TYR A 141 -6.61 3.36 -14.36
C TYR A 141 -6.58 4.91 -14.50
N GLY A 142 -7.18 5.44 -15.57
CA GLY A 142 -7.41 6.88 -15.79
C GLY A 142 -8.60 7.43 -15.04
#